data_AF-A0A8T5FYG9-F1
#
_entry.id   AF-A0A8T5FYG9-F1
#
_cell.length_a   1.000
_cell.length_b   1.000
_cell.length_c   1.000
_cell.angle_alpha   90.00
_cell.angle_beta   90.00
_cell.angle_gamma   90.00
#
_symmetry.space_group_name_H-M   'P 1'
#
loop_
_entity.id
_entity.type
_entity.pdbx_description
1 polymer ?
#
loop_
_entity_poly.entity_id
_entity_poly.type
_entity_poly.pdbx_seq_one_letter_code
_entity_poly.pdbx_strand_id
1 'polypeptide(L)'
;MEKKEDYYGDNSIKKLADLAIGFFGAPFVNAIISNIFLVLLNLIFKIDNKHETIQILIIISGAILLIWFNISIIKKFKKMDRRFISTGIIVGLTLLVLIPLLILGACVIMISGSALSSWNT
;
A
#
# COMPACT_ATOMS: atom_id res chain seq x y z
N MET A 1 -39.51 1.01 -12.15
CA MET A 1 -38.23 0.99 -11.40
C MET A 1 -37.17 1.55 -12.33
N GLU A 2 -36.85 2.83 -12.21
CA GLU A 2 -35.71 3.40 -12.94
C GLU A 2 -34.43 2.75 -12.42
N LYS A 3 -33.68 2.09 -13.29
CA LYS A 3 -32.32 1.68 -12.99
C LYS A 3 -31.53 2.98 -12.75
N LYS A 4 -31.08 3.22 -11.52
CA LYS A 4 -30.03 4.21 -11.28
C LYS A 4 -28.84 3.79 -12.12
N GLU A 5 -28.63 4.45 -13.26
CA GLU A 5 -27.45 4.23 -14.07
C GLU A 5 -26.25 4.66 -13.22
N ASP A 6 -25.38 3.70 -12.89
CA ASP A 6 -24.12 3.98 -12.20
C ASP A 6 -23.34 5.06 -12.99
N TYR A 7 -22.48 5.86 -12.33
CA TYR A 7 -21.68 6.96 -12.92
C TYR A 7 -21.03 6.64 -14.28
N TYR A 8 -20.77 5.36 -14.55
CA TYR A 8 -20.11 4.86 -15.73
C TYR A 8 -21.03 4.47 -16.89
N GLY A 9 -22.32 4.18 -16.63
CA GLY A 9 -23.21 3.54 -17.60
C GLY A 9 -22.54 2.34 -18.27
N ASP A 10 -22.64 2.27 -19.61
CA ASP A 10 -22.00 1.25 -20.44
C ASP A 10 -20.57 1.60 -20.87
N ASN A 11 -20.01 2.74 -20.42
CA ASN A 11 -18.70 3.19 -20.86
C ASN A 11 -17.57 2.42 -20.15
N SER A 12 -17.13 1.32 -20.76
CA SER A 12 -16.04 0.46 -20.28
C SER A 12 -14.70 1.19 -20.17
N ILE A 13 -14.43 2.17 -21.04
CA ILE A 13 -13.19 2.96 -21.04
C ILE A 13 -13.09 3.78 -19.75
N LYS A 14 -14.18 4.43 -19.33
CA LYS A 14 -14.20 5.18 -18.07
C LYS A 14 -13.97 4.28 -16.85
N LYS A 15 -14.49 3.05 -16.87
CA LYS A 15 -14.29 2.06 -15.80
C LYS A 15 -12.81 1.66 -15.70
N LEU A 16 -12.18 1.39 -16.84
CA LEU A 16 -10.76 1.03 -16.91
C LEU A 16 -9.84 2.19 -16.50
N ALA A 17 -10.13 3.40 -16.97
CA ALA A 17 -9.37 4.60 -16.61
C ALA A 17 -9.42 4.86 -15.10
N ASP A 18 -10.60 4.77 -14.49
CA ASP A 18 -10.77 4.93 -13.05
C ASP A 18 -10.06 3.83 -12.25
N LEU A 19 -10.12 2.59 -12.73
CA LEU A 19 -9.38 1.47 -12.14
C LEU A 19 -7.87 1.73 -12.17
N ALA A 20 -7.33 2.17 -13.31
CA ALA A 20 -5.91 2.48 -13.46
C ALA A 20 -5.49 3.65 -12.57
N ILE A 21 -6.31 4.71 -12.48
CA ILE A 21 -6.06 5.84 -11.56
C ILE A 21 -6.01 5.35 -10.11
N GLY A 22 -6.94 4.48 -9.70
CA GLY A 22 -6.91 3.89 -8.36
C GLY A 22 -5.68 3.02 -8.12
N PHE A 23 -5.35 2.17 -9.10
CA PHE A 23 -4.27 1.20 -9.02
C PHE A 23 -2.88 1.85 -8.94
N PHE A 24 -2.60 2.85 -9.77
CA PHE A 24 -1.31 3.53 -9.79
C PHE A 24 -1.27 4.74 -8.86
N GLY A 25 -2.38 5.47 -8.74
CA GLY A 25 -2.43 6.75 -8.03
C GLY A 25 -2.25 6.60 -6.52
N ALA A 26 -2.90 5.64 -5.87
CA ALA A 26 -2.75 5.46 -4.42
C ALA A 26 -1.33 5.02 -4.02
N PRO A 27 -0.71 4.01 -4.66
CA PRO A 27 0.68 3.69 -4.41
C PRO A 27 1.64 4.86 -4.66
N PHE A 28 1.43 5.63 -5.73
CA PHE A 28 2.27 6.78 -6.04
C PHE A 28 2.21 7.85 -4.95
N VAL A 29 0.99 8.22 -4.51
CA VAL A 29 0.81 9.19 -3.42
C VAL A 29 1.39 8.63 -2.10
N ASN A 30 1.15 7.35 -1.79
CA ASN A 30 1.70 6.72 -0.60
C ASN A 30 3.24 6.69 -0.62
N ALA A 31 3.86 6.48 -1.78
CA ALA A 31 5.32 6.51 -1.93
C ALA A 31 5.88 7.91 -1.65
N ILE A 32 5.24 8.97 -2.17
CA ILE A 32 5.62 10.36 -1.89
C ILE A 32 5.52 10.65 -0.39
N ILE A 33 4.37 10.34 0.23
CA ILE A 33 4.15 10.58 1.66
C ILE A 33 5.17 9.80 2.51
N SER A 34 5.39 8.52 2.18
CA SER A 34 6.34 7.67 2.90
C SER A 34 7.77 8.19 2.77
N ASN A 35 8.15 8.73 1.61
CA ASN A 35 9.49 9.29 1.41
C ASN A 35 9.67 10.59 2.23
N ILE A 36 8.67 11.47 2.26
CA ILE A 36 8.68 12.66 3.13
C ILE A 36 8.82 12.24 4.60
N PHE A 37 8.05 11.23 5.02
CA PHE A 37 8.11 10.71 6.38
C PHE A 37 9.48 10.12 6.70
N LEU A 38 10.09 9.38 5.77
CA LEU A 38 11.40 8.76 5.94
C LEU A 38 12.53 9.80 6.01
N VAL A 39 12.44 10.89 5.25
CA VAL A 39 13.36 12.03 5.35
C VAL A 39 13.24 12.70 6.72
N LEU A 40 12.02 12.97 7.19
CA LEU A 40 11.77 13.52 8.53
C LEU A 40 12.33 12.60 9.62
N LEU A 41 12.07 11.29 9.48
CA LEU A 41 12.57 10.28 10.39
C LEU A 41 14.11 10.31 10.43
N ASN A 42 14.79 10.25 9.28
CA ASN A 42 16.25 10.30 9.20
C ASN A 42 16.85 11.57 9.82
N LEU A 43 16.18 12.72 9.72
CA LEU A 43 16.62 13.95 10.38
C LEU A 43 16.55 13.83 11.91
N ILE A 44 15.47 13.25 12.44
CA ILE A 44 15.31 13.01 13.89
C ILE A 44 16.34 11.99 14.39
N PHE A 45 16.54 10.89 13.66
CA PHE A 45 17.53 9.87 13.99
C PHE A 45 18.96 10.41 14.03
N LYS A 46 19.28 11.43 13.22
CA LYS A 46 20.59 12.10 13.23
C LYS A 46 20.82 12.94 14.49
N ILE A 47 19.76 13.40 15.13
CA ILE A 47 19.82 14.28 16.31
C ILE A 47 19.89 13.43 17.59
N ASP A 48 19.14 12.33 17.66
CA ASP A 48 19.13 11.46 18.85
C ASP A 48 18.85 10.00 18.50
N ASN A 49 19.92 9.20 18.49
CA ASN A 49 19.86 7.78 18.09
C ASN A 49 19.69 6.82 19.28
N LYS A 50 19.46 7.33 20.50
CA LYS A 50 19.43 6.49 21.72
C LYS A 50 18.03 6.03 22.14
N HIS A 51 16.98 6.58 21.53
CA HIS A 51 15.60 6.33 21.95
C HIS A 51 14.85 5.44 20.96
N GLU A 52 15.19 4.15 20.92
CA GLU A 52 14.53 3.13 20.09
C GLU A 52 13.01 3.10 20.27
N THR A 53 12.52 3.28 21.51
CA THR A 53 11.08 3.32 21.80
C THR A 53 10.36 4.46 21.10
N ILE A 54 10.97 5.66 21.04
CA ILE A 54 10.39 6.83 20.37
C ILE A 54 10.36 6.61 18.86
N GLN A 55 11.41 6.00 18.31
CA GLN A 55 11.51 5.67 16.89
C GLN A 55 10.40 4.69 16.47
N ILE A 56 10.18 3.63 17.25
CA ILE A 56 9.09 2.67 17.02
C ILE A 56 7.72 3.37 17.11
N LEU A 57 7.52 4.25 18.09
CA LEU A 57 6.27 4.99 18.25
C LEU A 57 5.96 5.86 17.02
N ILE A 58 6.97 6.53 16.48
CA ILE A 58 6.86 7.35 15.26
C ILE A 58 6.52 6.47 14.06
N ILE A 59 7.21 5.34 13.86
CA ILE A 59 6.94 4.40 12.76
C ILE A 59 5.50 3.88 12.82
N ILE A 60 5.05 3.44 14.00
CA ILE A 60 3.67 2.94 14.21
C ILE A 60 2.66 4.05 13.91
N SER A 61 2.90 5.28 14.42
CA SER A 61 2.04 6.44 14.16
C SER A 61 1.94 6.76 12.66
N GLY A 62 3.06 6.73 11.94
CA GLY A 62 3.11 6.94 10.50
C GLY A 62 2.32 5.87 9.72
N ALA A 63 2.45 4.60 10.12
CA ALA A 63 1.70 3.50 9.51
C ALA A 63 0.18 3.66 9.71
N ILE A 64 -0.27 4.02 10.92
CA ILE A 64 -1.69 4.27 11.22
C ILE A 64 -2.24 5.43 10.37
N LEU A 65 -1.47 6.53 10.24
CA LEU A 65 -1.85 7.68 9.42
C LEU A 65 -2.00 7.29 7.94
N LEU A 66 -1.08 6.50 7.40
CA LEU A 66 -1.16 6.01 6.01
C LEU A 66 -2.39 5.13 5.78
N ILE A 67 -2.70 4.22 6.71
CA ILE A 67 -3.90 3.37 6.63
C ILE A 67 -5.16 4.24 6.64
N TRP A 68 -5.26 5.18 7.57
CA TRP A 68 -6.42 6.08 7.66
C TRP A 68 -6.56 6.93 6.39
N PHE A 69 -5.45 7.47 5.87
CA PHE A 69 -5.47 8.25 4.64
C PHE A 69 -6.05 7.46 3.45
N ASN A 70 -5.60 6.21 3.25
CA ASN A 70 -6.13 5.34 2.20
C ASN A 70 -7.63 5.02 2.39
N ILE A 71 -8.05 4.72 3.63
CA ILE A 71 -9.48 4.49 3.95
C ILE A 71 -10.33 5.73 3.65
N SER A 72 -9.84 6.93 3.99
CA SER A 72 -10.54 8.19 3.74
C SER A 72 -10.72 8.45 2.24
N ILE A 73 -9.68 8.19 1.44
CA ILE A 73 -9.75 8.29 -0.02
C ILE A 73 -10.77 7.31 -0.60
N ILE A 74 -10.71 6.04 -0.20
CA ILE A 74 -11.64 5.00 -0.65
C ILE A 74 -13.09 5.42 -0.32
N LYS A 75 -13.34 5.90 0.91
CA LYS A 75 -14.67 6.35 1.35
C LYS A 75 -15.16 7.55 0.54
N LYS A 76 -14.27 8.49 0.19
CA LYS A 76 -14.60 9.66 -0.62
C LYS A 76 -15.02 9.26 -2.03
N PHE A 77 -14.24 8.42 -2.71
CA PHE A 77 -14.58 7.98 -4.07
C PHE A 77 -15.81 7.08 -4.12
N LYS A 78 -16.04 6.25 -3.09
CA LYS A 78 -17.27 5.46 -2.96
C LYS A 78 -18.52 6.33 -2.84
N LYS A 79 -18.44 7.48 -2.15
CA LYS A 79 -19.54 8.46 -2.05
C LYS A 79 -19.84 9.19 -3.36
N MET A 80 -18.87 9.26 -4.27
CA MET A 80 -19.02 9.89 -5.59
C MET A 80 -19.48 8.89 -6.66
N ASP A 81 -19.93 7.69 -6.27
CA ASP A 81 -20.23 6.56 -7.14
C ASP A 81 -19.09 6.12 -8.08
N ARG A 82 -17.85 6.52 -7.79
CA ARG A 82 -16.64 6.15 -8.54
C ARG A 82 -15.98 4.89 -7.99
N ARG A 83 -16.72 3.79 -7.99
CA ARG A 83 -16.33 2.53 -7.32
C ARG A 83 -15.07 1.89 -7.90
N PHE A 84 -14.81 2.05 -9.21
CA PHE A 84 -13.62 1.45 -9.84
C PHE A 84 -12.32 2.08 -9.36
N ILE A 85 -12.32 3.36 -8.94
CA ILE A 85 -11.15 3.97 -8.28
C ILE A 85 -10.88 3.25 -6.96
N SER A 86 -11.91 3.10 -6.11
CA SER A 86 -11.78 2.39 -4.85
C SER A 86 -11.29 0.95 -5.03
N THR A 87 -11.80 0.24 -6.04
CA THR A 87 -11.34 -1.12 -6.38
C THR A 87 -9.88 -1.12 -6.82
N GLY A 88 -9.47 -0.17 -7.69
CA GLY A 88 -8.09 -0.03 -8.13
C GLY A 88 -7.14 0.18 -6.96
N ILE A 89 -7.51 1.04 -6.00
CA ILE A 89 -6.70 1.30 -4.78
C ILE A 89 -6.51 0.01 -3.97
N ILE A 90 -7.59 -0.74 -3.73
CA ILE A 90 -7.52 -1.98 -2.95
C ILE A 90 -6.63 -3.00 -3.66
N VAL A 91 -6.85 -3.23 -4.96
CA VAL A 91 -6.08 -4.18 -5.77
C VAL A 91 -4.60 -3.80 -5.80
N GLY A 92 -4.30 -2.51 -6.01
CA GLY A 92 -2.93 -1.98 -6.00
C GLY A 92 -2.22 -2.22 -4.67
N LEU A 93 -2.88 -1.88 -3.55
CA LEU A 93 -2.33 -2.11 -2.21
C LEU A 93 -2.12 -3.60 -1.90
N THR A 94 -3.09 -4.46 -2.25
CA THR A 94 -2.97 -5.90 -2.03
C THR A 94 -1.80 -6.48 -2.82
N LEU A 95 -1.65 -6.13 -4.10
CA LEU A 95 -0.53 -6.62 -4.91
C LEU A 95 0.82 -6.14 -4.39
N LEU A 96 0.91 -4.88 -3.95
CA LEU A 96 2.13 -4.30 -3.38
C LEU A 96 2.58 -4.98 -2.09
N VAL A 97 1.67 -5.55 -1.31
CA VAL A 97 2.00 -6.27 -0.07
C VAL A 97 2.22 -7.75 -0.33
N LEU A 98 1.33 -8.37 -1.12
CA LEU A 98 1.32 -9.81 -1.34
C LEU A 98 2.52 -10.28 -2.17
N ILE A 99 2.91 -9.53 -3.22
CA ILE A 99 4.04 -9.92 -4.07
C ILE A 99 5.37 -9.96 -3.29
N PRO A 100 5.77 -8.90 -2.56
CA PRO A 100 6.98 -8.95 -1.75
C PRO A 100 6.95 -10.04 -0.68
N LEU A 101 5.79 -10.30 -0.06
CA LEU A 101 5.64 -11.39 0.92
C LEU A 101 5.87 -12.76 0.29
N LEU A 102 5.34 -13.00 -0.91
CA LEU A 102 5.56 -14.24 -1.65
C LEU A 102 7.03 -14.42 -2.03
N ILE A 103 7.69 -13.35 -2.48
CA ILE A 103 9.13 -13.37 -2.80
C ILE A 103 9.95 -13.65 -1.54
N LEU A 104 9.67 -12.97 -0.42
CA LEU A 104 10.32 -13.22 0.87
C LEU A 104 10.14 -14.67 1.31
N GLY A 105 8.93 -15.21 1.24
CA GLY A 105 8.64 -16.61 1.59
C GLY A 105 9.43 -17.59 0.72
N ALA A 106 9.49 -17.35 -0.60
CA ALA A 106 10.28 -18.16 -1.52
C ALA A 106 11.78 -18.13 -1.19
N CYS A 107 12.32 -16.94 -0.89
CA CYS A 107 13.71 -16.77 -0.48
C CYS A 107 14.03 -17.53 0.81
N VAL A 108 13.16 -17.46 1.83
CA VAL A 108 13.35 -18.17 3.11
C VAL A 108 13.38 -19.68 2.92
N ILE A 109 12.50 -20.22 2.05
CA ILE A 109 12.47 -21.67 1.73
C ILE A 109 13.78 -22.08 1.04
N MET A 110 14.26 -21.30 0.08
CA MET A 110 15.50 -21.59 -0.65
C MET A 110 16.73 -21.57 0.26
N ILE A 111 16.81 -20.59 1.18
CA ILE A 111 17.91 -20.49 2.15
C ILE A 111 17.84 -21.65 3.17
N SER A 112 16.65 -21.97 3.68
CA SER A 112 16.48 -23.05 4.66
C SER A 112 16.76 -24.43 4.05
N GLY A 113 16.36 -24.65 2.80
CA GLY A 113 16.63 -25.90 2.08
C GLY A 113 18.12 -26.10 1.76
N SER A 114 18.83 -25.04 1.39
CA SER A 114 20.28 -25.10 1.14
C SER A 114 21.09 -25.28 2.42
N ALA A 115 20.72 -24.61 3.52
CA ALA A 115 21.35 -24.78 4.82
C ALA A 115 21.24 -26.23 5.33
N LEU A 116 20.07 -26.88 5.18
CA LEU A 116 19.87 -28.27 5.57
C LEU A 116 20.69 -29.26 4.73
N SER A 117 20.90 -28.99 3.44
CA SER A 117 21.72 -29.84 2.57
C SER A 117 23.22 -29.79 2.90
N SER A 118 23.71 -28.65 3.41
CA SER A 118 25.12 -28.45 3.77
C SER A 118 25.56 -29.11 5.08
N TRP A 119 24.61 -29.55 5.92
CA TRP A 119 24.89 -30.28 7.17
C TRP A 119 24.93 -31.79 6.98
N ASN A 120 24.47 -32.30 5.81
CA ASN A 120 24.44 -33.72 5.46
C ASN A 120 25.57 -34.14 4.50
N THR A 121 26.50 -33.24 4.22
CA THR A 121 27.78 -33.47 3.50
C THR A 121 28.94 -33.16 4.41
#